data_AF-A0A6P0TZ68-F1
#
_entry.id   AF-A0A6P0TZ68-F1
#
_cell.length_a   1.000
_cell.length_b   1.000
_cell.length_c   1.000
_cell.angle_alpha   90.00
_cell.angle_beta   90.00
_cell.angle_gamma   90.00
#
_symmetry.space_group_name_H-M   'P 1'
#
loop_
_entity.id
_entity.type
_entity.pdbx_description
1 polymer ?
#
loop_
_entity_poly.entity_id
_entity_poly.type
_entity_poly.pdbx_seq_one_letter_code
_entity_poly.pdbx_strand_id
1 'polypeptide(L)'
;MSGNTYDTYNDVFKEYLLDGKLPKVYQAFTYRLYPKEVLNFFYSLIQYHNADDDELRLSNEEIKDLYLKQNPQGNNHTVNHLKYDLKQIGLLKQYGDELVISESVIKIYHSRELGKYVQSKLKNNAIVRELLDLDIVKQKGTFSDSDLSKYLENKLTFREARKGTWKTHARKLKAWLTDFMILIEDKKSKKFILPI
;
A
#
# COMPACT_ATOMS: atom_id res chain seq x y z
N MET A 1 -28.61 -0.12 14.71
CA MET A 1 -27.54 0.10 13.71
C MET A 1 -27.02 -1.26 13.20
N SER A 2 -27.85 -2.06 12.52
CA SER A 2 -27.50 -3.44 12.12
C SER A 2 -27.93 -3.81 10.68
N GLY A 3 -28.46 -2.86 9.89
CA GLY A 3 -28.99 -3.14 8.55
C GLY A 3 -27.93 -3.22 7.44
N ASN A 4 -26.93 -2.33 7.43
CA ASN A 4 -25.99 -2.22 6.30
C ASN A 4 -24.95 -3.34 6.19
N THR A 5 -24.68 -4.06 7.28
CA THR A 5 -23.68 -5.14 7.26
C THR A 5 -24.29 -6.40 6.66
N TYR A 6 -25.58 -6.66 6.91
CA TYR A 6 -26.28 -7.82 6.37
C TYR A 6 -26.47 -7.75 4.86
N ASP A 7 -26.76 -6.56 4.30
CA ASP A 7 -26.90 -6.41 2.85
C ASP A 7 -25.58 -6.67 2.11
N THR A 8 -24.45 -6.18 2.63
CA THR A 8 -23.13 -6.44 2.03
C THR A 8 -22.81 -7.94 1.96
N TYR A 9 -23.08 -8.70 3.03
CA TYR A 9 -22.86 -10.15 3.02
C TYR A 9 -23.79 -10.87 2.03
N ASN A 10 -25.04 -10.43 1.96
CA ASN A 10 -26.06 -11.05 1.12
C ASN A 10 -25.77 -10.81 -0.37
N ASP A 11 -25.25 -9.63 -0.72
CA ASP A 11 -24.88 -9.29 -2.10
C ASP A 11 -23.60 -10.03 -2.54
N VAL A 12 -22.60 -10.12 -1.66
CA VAL A 12 -21.40 -10.95 -1.86
C VAL A 12 -21.75 -12.43 -2.04
N PHE A 13 -22.76 -12.92 -1.32
CA PHE A 13 -23.24 -14.30 -1.42
C PHE A 13 -24.04 -14.55 -2.71
N LYS A 14 -24.88 -13.60 -3.14
CA LYS A 14 -25.62 -13.68 -4.41
C LYS A 14 -24.68 -13.66 -5.62
N GLU A 15 -23.67 -12.80 -5.63
CA GLU A 15 -22.65 -12.80 -6.69
C GLU A 15 -21.88 -14.13 -6.75
N TYR A 16 -21.56 -14.73 -5.60
CA TYR A 16 -20.92 -16.04 -5.54
C TYR A 16 -21.77 -17.16 -6.16
N LEU A 17 -23.08 -17.14 -5.89
CA LEU A 17 -24.03 -18.13 -6.43
C LEU A 17 -24.23 -18.00 -7.95
N LEU A 18 -24.08 -16.80 -8.50
CA LEU A 18 -24.24 -16.55 -9.94
C LEU A 18 -22.99 -16.93 -10.73
N ASP A 19 -21.80 -16.56 -10.24
CA ASP A 19 -20.55 -16.66 -11.02
C ASP A 19 -19.62 -17.80 -10.57
N GLY A 20 -19.95 -18.51 -9.48
CA GLY A 20 -19.14 -19.60 -8.92
C GLY A 20 -17.75 -19.16 -8.43
N LYS A 21 -17.49 -17.85 -8.35
CA LYS A 21 -16.22 -17.26 -7.94
C LYS A 21 -16.47 -16.42 -6.70
N LEU A 22 -15.69 -16.67 -5.64
CA LEU A 22 -15.69 -15.78 -4.48
C LEU A 22 -15.37 -14.37 -4.95
N PRO A 23 -16.16 -13.34 -4.59
CA PRO A 23 -15.80 -11.97 -4.87
C PRO A 23 -14.39 -11.75 -4.33
N LYS A 24 -13.46 -11.42 -5.21
CA LYS A 24 -12.11 -11.09 -4.78
C LYS A 24 -12.20 -9.76 -4.06
N VAL A 25 -12.34 -9.79 -2.74
CA VAL A 25 -12.40 -8.60 -1.89
C VAL A 25 -11.01 -7.99 -1.86
N TYR A 26 -10.72 -7.16 -2.86
CA TYR A 26 -9.51 -6.35 -2.88
C TYR A 26 -9.66 -5.22 -1.86
N GLN A 27 -8.69 -5.07 -0.96
CA GLN A 27 -8.74 -4.00 0.03
C GLN A 27 -8.38 -2.66 -0.64
N ALA A 28 -9.24 -1.67 -0.44
CA ALA A 28 -8.99 -0.29 -0.83
C ALA A 28 -8.29 0.45 0.31
N PHE A 29 -7.09 0.96 0.07
CA PHE A 29 -6.35 1.73 1.07
C PHE A 29 -5.42 2.78 0.45
N THR A 30 -5.09 3.81 1.25
CA THR A 30 -4.13 4.85 0.89
C THR A 30 -2.84 4.69 1.67
N TYR A 31 -1.72 4.96 1.02
CA TYR A 31 -0.41 4.98 1.67
C TYR A 31 -0.25 6.20 2.58
N ARG A 32 0.42 5.98 3.71
CA ARG A 32 0.64 7.00 4.75
C ARG A 32 2.03 7.61 4.67
N LEU A 33 3.00 6.94 4.08
CA LEU A 33 4.39 7.37 3.91
C LEU A 33 4.85 7.20 2.46
N TYR A 34 6.01 7.76 2.15
CA TYR A 34 6.65 7.58 0.84
C TYR A 34 7.35 6.20 0.75
N PRO A 35 7.49 5.62 -0.46
CA PRO A 35 8.09 4.29 -0.63
C PRO A 35 9.47 4.16 0.01
N LYS A 36 10.33 5.15 -0.23
CA LYS A 36 11.70 5.18 0.30
C LYS A 36 11.73 5.09 1.82
N GLU A 37 10.85 5.79 2.52
CA GLU A 37 10.80 5.79 4.00
C GLU A 37 10.45 4.39 4.51
N VAL A 38 9.44 3.75 3.91
CA VAL A 38 8.94 2.44 4.31
C VAL A 38 9.98 1.34 4.01
N LEU A 39 10.56 1.35 2.82
CA LEU A 39 11.49 0.31 2.39
C LEU A 39 12.85 0.43 3.08
N ASN A 40 13.37 1.65 3.28
CA ASN A 40 14.62 1.83 4.03
C ASN A 40 14.52 1.31 5.46
N PHE A 41 13.37 1.50 6.08
CA PHE A 41 13.14 0.95 7.40
C PHE A 41 12.98 -0.57 7.37
N PHE A 42 12.29 -1.14 6.38
CA PHE A 42 12.25 -2.59 6.20
C PHE A 42 13.66 -3.18 6.06
N TYR A 43 14.53 -2.58 5.23
CA TYR A 43 15.92 -3.00 5.10
C TYR A 43 16.68 -2.91 6.43
N SER A 44 16.43 -1.84 7.18
CA SER A 44 17.02 -1.67 8.51
C SER A 44 16.58 -2.76 9.49
N LEU A 45 15.32 -3.20 9.47
CA LEU A 45 14.83 -4.29 10.30
C LEU A 45 15.58 -5.58 9.99
N ILE A 46 15.67 -5.94 8.71
CA ILE A 46 16.36 -7.16 8.28
C ILE A 46 17.84 -7.13 8.68
N GLN A 47 18.52 -6.00 8.46
CA GLN A 47 19.94 -5.84 8.79
C GLN A 47 20.21 -5.81 10.29
N TYR A 48 19.40 -5.09 11.06
CA TYR A 48 19.59 -4.96 12.51
C TYR A 48 19.47 -6.30 13.24
N HIS A 49 18.54 -7.15 12.78
CA HIS A 49 18.31 -8.46 13.37
C HIS A 49 19.16 -9.58 12.73
N ASN A 50 20.02 -9.25 11.75
CA ASN A 50 20.74 -10.23 10.93
C ASN A 50 19.81 -11.37 10.49
N ALA A 51 18.63 -11.00 9.96
CA ALA A 51 17.62 -11.99 9.66
C ALA A 51 18.07 -12.86 8.47
N ASP A 52 18.37 -14.12 8.77
CA ASP A 52 18.59 -15.19 7.80
C ASP A 52 17.25 -15.65 7.21
N ASP A 53 17.22 -16.78 6.52
CA ASP A 53 16.02 -17.32 5.87
C ASP A 53 14.89 -17.75 6.83
N ASP A 54 15.01 -17.49 8.13
CA ASP A 54 14.03 -17.82 9.16
C ASP A 54 13.01 -16.69 9.40
N GLU A 55 11.89 -17.00 10.04
CA GLU A 55 10.89 -16.00 10.45
C GLU A 55 11.44 -15.01 11.50
N LEU A 56 11.22 -13.71 11.29
CA LEU A 56 11.56 -12.67 12.27
C LEU A 56 10.32 -12.21 13.02
N ARG A 57 10.35 -12.30 14.35
CA ARG A 57 9.30 -11.82 15.25
C ARG A 57 9.79 -10.60 16.02
N LEU A 58 8.94 -9.58 16.10
CA LEU A 58 9.25 -8.27 16.63
C LEU A 58 8.12 -7.81 17.54
N SER A 59 8.46 -7.30 18.70
CA SER A 59 7.53 -6.54 19.54
C SER A 59 7.25 -5.15 18.94
N ASN A 60 6.16 -4.53 19.40
CA ASN A 60 5.85 -3.15 19.02
C ASN A 60 6.92 -2.15 19.51
N GLU A 61 7.55 -2.42 20.67
CA GLU A 61 8.59 -1.54 21.22
C GLU A 61 9.90 -1.67 20.43
N GLU A 62 10.30 -2.86 19.98
CA GLU A 62 11.51 -3.02 19.15
C GLU A 62 11.44 -2.22 17.85
N ILE A 63 10.31 -2.26 17.15
CA ILE A 63 10.12 -1.44 15.93
C ILE A 63 10.18 0.06 16.24
N LYS A 64 9.59 0.47 17.36
CA LYS A 64 9.59 1.87 17.78
C LYS A 64 10.99 2.34 18.16
N ASP A 65 11.71 1.58 18.96
CA ASP A 65 13.06 1.89 19.41
C ASP A 65 14.03 1.96 18.24
N LEU A 66 13.96 0.99 17.32
CA LEU A 66 14.77 1.02 16.10
C LEU A 66 14.48 2.28 15.27
N TYR A 67 13.20 2.62 15.08
CA TYR A 67 12.81 3.80 14.32
C TYR A 67 13.32 5.10 14.95
N LEU A 68 13.11 5.27 16.27
CA LEU A 68 13.52 6.46 17.00
C LEU A 68 15.03 6.60 17.12
N LYS A 69 15.77 5.48 17.18
CA LYS A 69 17.23 5.48 17.12
C LYS A 69 17.76 6.02 15.79
N GLN A 70 17.09 5.68 14.69
CA GLN A 70 17.44 6.17 13.35
C GLN A 70 16.90 7.58 13.06
N ASN A 71 15.81 7.96 13.74
CA ASN A 71 15.10 9.21 13.55
C ASN A 71 14.78 9.83 14.91
N PRO A 72 15.75 10.50 15.58
CA PRO A 72 15.55 11.02 16.93
C PRO A 72 14.42 12.06 17.04
N GLN A 73 14.08 12.73 15.93
CA GLN A 73 12.97 13.68 15.83
C GLN A 73 11.64 13.03 15.41
N GLY A 74 11.63 11.70 15.27
CA GLY A 74 10.46 10.92 14.92
C GLY A 74 9.43 10.88 16.04
N ASN A 75 8.23 10.40 15.73
CA ASN A 75 7.16 10.26 16.72
C ASN A 75 6.38 8.95 16.51
N ASN A 76 5.58 8.58 17.52
CA ASN A 76 4.76 7.37 17.51
C ASN A 76 3.76 7.35 16.35
N HIS A 77 3.31 8.51 15.87
CA HIS A 77 2.39 8.59 14.75
C HIS A 77 3.04 8.11 13.45
N THR A 78 4.29 8.50 13.19
CA THR A 78 5.06 8.01 12.04
C THR A 78 5.37 6.52 12.16
N VAL A 79 5.72 6.03 13.36
CA VAL A 79 5.91 4.59 13.61
C VAL A 79 4.64 3.80 13.26
N ASN A 80 3.47 4.31 13.66
CA ASN A 80 2.19 3.67 13.34
C ASN A 80 1.87 3.69 11.85
N HIS A 81 2.16 4.78 11.15
CA HIS A 81 2.04 4.85 9.69
C HIS A 81 2.97 3.88 8.98
N LEU A 82 4.18 3.71 9.50
CA LEU A 82 5.17 2.80 8.96
C LEU A 82 4.74 1.34 9.13
N LYS A 83 4.30 0.97 10.34
CA LYS A 83 3.70 -0.36 10.58
C LYS A 83 2.50 -0.61 9.68
N TYR A 84 1.65 0.40 9.49
CA TYR A 84 0.49 0.30 8.62
C TYR A 84 0.91 0.02 7.18
N ASP A 85 1.77 0.84 6.59
CA ASP A 85 2.16 0.70 5.18
C ASP A 85 2.91 -0.62 4.95
N LEU A 86 3.81 -1.04 5.85
CA LEU A 86 4.49 -2.35 5.78
C LEU A 86 3.50 -3.52 5.77
N LYS A 87 2.43 -3.45 6.57
CA LYS A 87 1.37 -4.46 6.58
C LYS A 87 0.59 -4.47 5.26
N GLN A 88 0.25 -3.29 4.75
CA GLN A 88 -0.51 -3.19 3.49
C GLN A 88 0.26 -3.75 2.29
N ILE A 89 1.59 -3.56 2.24
CA ILE A 89 2.45 -4.16 1.20
C ILE A 89 2.89 -5.59 1.55
N GLY A 90 2.37 -6.17 2.63
CA GLY A 90 2.62 -7.56 3.01
C GLY A 90 4.06 -7.88 3.39
N LEU A 91 4.85 -6.89 3.82
CA LEU A 91 6.19 -7.10 4.38
C LEU A 91 6.17 -7.36 5.88
N LEU A 92 5.04 -7.05 6.53
CA LEU A 92 4.83 -7.25 7.96
C LEU A 92 3.44 -7.83 8.20
N LYS A 93 3.30 -8.71 9.17
CA LYS A 93 2.01 -9.27 9.61
C LYS A 93 1.84 -9.03 11.12
N GLN A 94 0.59 -9.00 11.58
CA GLN A 94 0.29 -9.05 13.01
C GLN A 94 -0.05 -10.49 13.38
N TYR A 95 0.58 -11.02 14.42
CA TYR A 95 0.24 -12.32 15.01
C TYR A 95 0.18 -12.17 16.52
N GLY A 96 -1.04 -12.16 17.08
CA GLY A 96 -1.23 -11.76 18.48
C GLY A 96 -0.70 -10.35 18.72
N ASP A 97 0.18 -10.19 19.72
CA ASP A 97 0.84 -8.92 20.04
C ASP A 97 2.15 -8.69 19.27
N GLU A 98 2.60 -9.69 18.50
CA GLU A 98 3.85 -9.65 17.75
C GLU A 98 3.63 -9.20 16.30
N LEU A 99 4.69 -8.60 15.77
CA LEU A 99 4.83 -8.22 14.38
C LEU A 99 5.81 -9.17 13.71
N VAL A 100 5.39 -9.77 12.61
CA VAL A 100 6.09 -10.90 12.01
C VAL A 100 6.48 -10.56 10.57
N ILE A 101 7.75 -10.75 10.25
CA ILE A 101 8.25 -10.84 8.88
C ILE A 101 8.44 -12.33 8.60
N SER A 102 7.58 -12.90 7.75
CA SER A 102 7.62 -14.33 7.48
C SER A 102 8.88 -14.70 6.69
N GLU A 103 9.38 -15.92 6.89
CA GLU A 103 10.48 -16.53 6.12
C GLU A 103 10.37 -16.26 4.61
N SER A 104 9.17 -16.41 4.03
CA SER A 104 8.96 -16.16 2.60
C SER A 104 9.32 -14.74 2.15
N VAL A 105 9.09 -13.73 3.01
CA VAL A 105 9.42 -12.33 2.73
C VAL A 105 10.93 -12.11 2.83
N ILE A 106 11.58 -12.79 3.78
CA ILE A 106 13.02 -12.69 3.98
C ILE A 106 13.78 -13.37 2.82
N LYS A 107 13.31 -14.54 2.37
CA LYS A 107 13.80 -15.19 1.16
C LYS A 107 13.68 -14.31 -0.08
N ILE A 108 12.55 -13.61 -0.24
CA ILE A 108 12.33 -12.64 -1.34
C ILE A 108 13.31 -11.46 -1.26
N TYR A 109 13.63 -11.00 -0.05
CA TYR A 109 14.64 -9.98 0.18
C TYR A 109 16.03 -10.47 -0.28
N HIS A 110 16.46 -11.64 0.20
CA HIS A 110 17.77 -12.22 -0.13
C HIS A 110 17.88 -12.57 -1.62
N SER A 111 16.79 -13.01 -2.25
CA SER A 111 16.74 -13.30 -3.69
C SER A 111 16.68 -12.04 -4.59
N ARG A 112 16.70 -10.83 -4.01
CA ARG A 112 16.61 -9.54 -4.72
C ARG A 112 15.33 -9.36 -5.55
N GLU A 113 14.26 -10.04 -5.17
CA GLU A 113 12.95 -9.99 -5.85
C GLU A 113 11.93 -9.08 -5.13
N LEU A 114 12.37 -8.37 -4.08
CA LEU A 114 11.51 -7.47 -3.30
C LEU A 114 10.77 -6.43 -4.16
N GLY A 115 11.43 -5.90 -5.19
CA GLY A 115 10.83 -4.96 -6.14
C GLY A 115 9.60 -5.54 -6.84
N LYS A 116 9.70 -6.74 -7.40
CA LYS A 116 8.59 -7.43 -8.07
C LYS A 116 7.51 -7.84 -7.08
N TYR A 117 7.89 -8.29 -5.89
CA TYR A 117 6.95 -8.63 -4.81
C TYR A 117 6.09 -7.43 -4.42
N VAL A 118 6.71 -6.29 -4.12
CA VAL A 118 5.98 -5.09 -3.74
C VAL A 118 5.13 -4.58 -4.91
N GLN A 119 5.65 -4.60 -6.14
CA GLN A 119 4.87 -4.23 -7.33
C GLN A 119 3.57 -5.06 -7.44
N SER A 120 3.65 -6.38 -7.22
CA SER A 120 2.48 -7.27 -7.19
C SER A 120 1.49 -6.89 -6.08
N LYS A 121 1.98 -6.52 -4.89
CA LYS A 121 1.13 -6.06 -3.78
C LYS A 121 0.44 -4.74 -4.07
N LEU A 122 1.14 -3.78 -4.68
CA LEU A 122 0.56 -2.51 -5.13
C LEU A 122 -0.57 -2.75 -6.15
N LYS A 123 -0.34 -3.64 -7.13
CA LYS A 123 -1.34 -4.04 -8.15
C LYS A 123 -2.53 -4.82 -7.57
N ASN A 124 -2.48 -5.26 -6.31
CA ASN A 124 -3.60 -5.90 -5.62
C ASN A 124 -4.41 -4.92 -4.76
N ASN A 125 -4.01 -3.66 -4.64
CA ASN A 125 -4.82 -2.63 -3.99
C ASN A 125 -6.01 -2.26 -4.91
N ALA A 126 -7.24 -2.29 -4.39
CA ALA A 126 -8.43 -2.01 -5.18
C ALA A 126 -8.42 -0.63 -5.86
N ILE A 127 -7.87 0.39 -5.18
CA ILE A 127 -7.70 1.75 -5.72
C ILE A 127 -6.76 1.73 -6.91
N VAL A 128 -5.66 0.97 -6.82
CA VAL A 128 -4.68 0.87 -7.91
C VAL A 128 -5.27 0.09 -9.09
N ARG A 129 -5.95 -1.02 -8.83
CA ARG A 129 -6.58 -1.84 -9.89
C ARG A 129 -7.58 -1.02 -10.68
N GLU A 130 -8.52 -0.38 -9.97
CA GLU A 130 -9.52 0.45 -10.61
C GLU A 130 -8.90 1.64 -11.34
N LEU A 131 -7.91 2.33 -10.74
CA LEU A 131 -7.17 3.40 -11.41
C LEU A 131 -6.57 2.93 -12.74
N LEU A 132 -5.91 1.77 -12.75
CA LEU A 132 -5.33 1.18 -13.97
C LEU A 132 -6.40 0.72 -14.96
N ASP A 133 -7.61 0.44 -14.46
CA ASP A 133 -8.75 0.04 -15.28
C ASP A 133 -9.54 1.21 -15.89
N LEU A 134 -9.36 2.44 -15.38
CA LEU A 134 -10.08 3.62 -15.87
C LEU A 134 -9.76 3.91 -17.34
N ASP A 135 -10.79 4.25 -18.11
CA ASP A 135 -10.67 4.70 -19.49
C ASP A 135 -9.78 5.93 -19.65
N ILE A 136 -9.65 6.79 -18.63
CA ILE A 136 -8.72 7.92 -18.71
C ILE A 136 -7.25 7.46 -18.76
N VAL A 137 -6.95 6.33 -18.13
CA VAL A 137 -5.63 5.70 -18.14
C VAL A 137 -5.49 4.82 -19.38
N LYS A 138 -6.55 4.12 -19.82
CA LYS A 138 -6.53 3.23 -21.00
C LYS A 138 -6.67 3.94 -22.37
N GLN A 139 -7.47 5.00 -22.47
CA GLN A 139 -7.82 5.68 -23.74
C GLN A 139 -7.15 7.05 -23.93
N LYS A 140 -7.04 7.88 -22.88
CA LYS A 140 -6.36 9.19 -22.97
C LYS A 140 -4.86 9.11 -22.69
N GLY A 141 -4.39 7.97 -22.17
CA GLY A 141 -3.00 7.66 -21.86
C GLY A 141 -2.32 8.61 -20.88
N THR A 142 -3.03 9.62 -20.34
CA THR A 142 -2.47 10.68 -19.52
C THR A 142 -3.43 11.15 -18.43
N PHE A 143 -2.98 11.12 -17.18
CA PHE A 143 -3.69 11.76 -16.05
C PHE A 143 -2.74 12.68 -15.26
N SER A 144 -3.28 13.63 -14.49
CA SER A 144 -2.50 14.60 -13.70
C SER A 144 -2.61 14.37 -12.19
N ASP A 145 -1.75 15.04 -11.39
CA ASP A 145 -1.84 15.04 -9.92
C ASP A 145 -3.22 15.50 -9.41
N SER A 146 -3.86 16.42 -10.13
CA SER A 146 -5.20 16.93 -9.81
C SER A 146 -6.26 15.85 -10.03
N ASP A 147 -6.15 15.10 -11.13
CA ASP A 147 -7.07 14.02 -11.45
C ASP A 147 -6.94 12.87 -10.43
N LEU A 148 -5.72 12.53 -10.02
CA LEU A 148 -5.48 11.53 -8.97
C LEU A 148 -6.08 11.96 -7.63
N SER A 149 -5.95 13.25 -7.28
CA SER A 149 -6.53 13.78 -6.04
C SER A 149 -8.06 13.69 -6.05
N LYS A 150 -8.70 14.09 -7.16
CA LYS A 150 -10.15 14.01 -7.34
C LYS A 150 -10.63 12.56 -7.35
N TYR A 151 -9.89 11.66 -8.00
CA TYR A 151 -10.20 10.24 -8.00
C TYR A 151 -10.22 9.67 -6.58
N LEU A 152 -9.20 9.96 -5.77
CA LEU A 152 -9.15 9.51 -4.37
C LEU A 152 -10.29 10.10 -3.52
N GLU A 153 -10.60 11.38 -3.69
CA GLU A 153 -11.72 12.06 -3.01
C GLU A 153 -13.06 11.41 -3.36
N ASN A 154 -13.29 11.12 -4.64
CA ASN A 154 -14.50 10.44 -5.12
C ASN A 154 -14.56 8.98 -4.68
N LYS A 155 -13.43 8.26 -4.63
CA LYS A 155 -13.43 6.83 -4.27
C LYS A 155 -13.59 6.60 -2.77
N LEU A 156 -13.12 7.55 -1.97
CA LEU A 156 -13.12 7.47 -0.51
C LEU A 156 -14.07 8.50 0.09
N THR A 157 -15.24 8.69 -0.53
CA THR A 157 -16.24 9.70 -0.16
C THR A 157 -16.68 9.61 1.30
N PHE A 158 -16.69 8.41 1.87
CA PHE A 158 -17.07 8.16 3.27
C PHE A 158 -15.99 8.55 4.29
N ARG A 159 -14.81 9.01 3.84
CA ARG A 159 -13.77 9.56 4.71
C ARG A 159 -13.81 11.08 4.65
N GLU A 160 -14.29 11.72 5.71
CA GLU A 160 -14.18 13.17 5.84
C GLU A 160 -12.71 13.58 5.96
N ALA A 161 -12.21 14.32 4.97
CA ALA A 161 -10.86 14.84 4.97
C ALA A 161 -10.81 16.22 4.31
N ARG A 162 -9.91 17.09 4.79
CA ARG A 162 -9.65 18.38 4.14
C ARG A 162 -9.08 18.15 2.75
N LYS A 163 -9.38 19.03 1.79
CA LYS A 163 -8.83 18.96 0.39
C LYS A 163 -7.30 18.78 0.33
N GLY A 164 -6.56 19.36 1.28
CA GLY A 164 -5.10 19.19 1.38
C GLY A 164 -4.65 17.75 1.69
N THR A 165 -5.49 16.97 2.36
CA THR A 165 -5.23 15.56 2.69
C THR A 165 -5.25 14.69 1.44
N TRP A 166 -6.18 14.92 0.52
CA TRP A 166 -6.27 14.18 -0.75
C TRP A 166 -5.06 14.41 -1.64
N LYS A 167 -4.57 15.66 -1.72
CA LYS A 167 -3.32 15.98 -2.42
C LYS A 167 -2.12 15.22 -1.84
N THR A 168 -2.06 15.12 -0.51
CA THR A 168 -0.99 14.39 0.18
C THR A 168 -1.06 12.89 -0.12
N HIS A 169 -2.25 12.28 -0.07
CA HIS A 169 -2.42 10.87 -0.43
C HIS A 169 -2.12 10.61 -1.91
N ALA A 170 -2.56 11.50 -2.80
CA ALA A 170 -2.26 11.41 -4.24
C ALA A 170 -0.76 11.43 -4.50
N ARG A 171 0.00 12.34 -3.87
CA ARG A 171 1.46 12.39 -4.00
C ARG A 171 2.16 11.12 -3.52
N LYS A 172 1.71 10.57 -2.39
CA LYS A 172 2.27 9.31 -1.85
C LYS A 172 1.96 8.15 -2.77
N LEU A 173 0.71 8.00 -3.19
CA LEU A 173 0.29 6.97 -4.15
C LEU A 173 1.06 7.10 -5.47
N LYS A 174 1.19 8.31 -6.01
CA LYS A 174 2.02 8.60 -7.19
C LYS A 174 3.43 8.05 -7.02
N ALA A 175 4.11 8.39 -5.93
CA ALA A 175 5.47 7.92 -5.66
C ALA A 175 5.53 6.38 -5.64
N TRP A 176 4.58 5.71 -4.98
CA TRP A 176 4.49 4.24 -5.00
C TRP A 176 4.30 3.68 -6.40
N LEU A 177 3.50 4.31 -7.26
CA LEU A 177 3.26 3.83 -8.61
C LEU A 177 4.46 4.09 -9.55
N THR A 178 5.17 5.21 -9.38
CA THR A 178 6.33 5.57 -10.21
C THR A 178 7.58 4.82 -9.80
N ASP A 179 7.88 4.70 -8.50
CA ASP A 179 9.09 4.04 -8.00
C ASP A 179 9.11 2.54 -8.34
N PHE A 180 7.93 1.94 -8.53
CA PHE A 180 7.75 0.54 -8.89
C PHE A 180 7.36 0.33 -10.36
N MET A 181 7.54 1.34 -11.22
CA MET A 181 7.28 1.28 -12.65
C MET A 181 5.88 0.74 -13.00
N ILE A 182 4.88 1.05 -12.17
CA ILE A 182 3.47 0.81 -12.49
C ILE A 182 2.94 1.94 -13.37
N LEU A 183 3.49 3.14 -13.19
CA LEU A 183 3.26 4.32 -14.02
C LEU A 183 4.59 5.01 -14.34
N ILE A 184 4.63 5.71 -15.47
CA ILE A 184 5.77 6.56 -15.86
C ILE A 184 5.28 8.01 -15.90
N GLU A 185 6.06 8.94 -15.35
CA GLU A 185 5.77 10.37 -15.44
C GLU A 185 6.50 10.97 -16.66
N ASP A 186 5.73 11.53 -17.59
CA ASP A 186 6.28 12.39 -18.63
C ASP A 186 6.71 13.73 -18.00
N LYS A 187 8.03 13.92 -17.89
CA LYS A 187 8.63 15.11 -17.29
C LYS A 187 8.26 16.42 -18.00
N LYS A 188 7.92 16.38 -19.29
CA LYS A 188 7.55 17.58 -20.06
C LYS A 188 6.12 18.01 -19.77
N SER A 189 5.19 17.07 -19.81
CA SER A 189 3.76 17.37 -19.64
C SER A 189 3.26 17.23 -18.20
N LYS A 190 4.09 16.67 -17.29
CA LYS A 190 3.72 16.29 -15.91
C LYS A 190 2.50 15.37 -15.84
N LYS A 191 2.35 14.54 -16.87
CA LYS A 191 1.27 13.56 -17.01
C LYS A 191 1.79 12.15 -16.85
N PHE A 192 0.93 11.25 -16.44
CA PHE A 192 1.26 9.84 -16.23
C PHE A 192 0.85 8.95 -17.39
N ILE A 193 1.74 8.08 -17.82
CA ILE A 193 1.50 7.08 -18.86
C ILE A 193 1.66 5.67 -18.28
N LEU A 194 0.93 4.69 -18.84
CA LEU A 194 1.19 3.28 -18.56
C LEU A 194 2.55 2.89 -19.18
N PRO A 195 3.35 2.03 -18.52
CA PRO A 195 4.51 1.42 -19.13
C PRO A 195 4.07 0.62 -20.36
N ILE A 196 4.73 0.85 -21.50
CA ILE A 196 4.55 0.06 -22.73
C ILE A 196 5.15 -1.34 -22.52
#